data_AF-A0A7X7QDY6-F1
#
_entry.id   AF-A0A7X7QDY6-F1
#
_cell.length_a   1.000
_cell.length_b   1.000
_cell.length_c   1.000
_cell.angle_alpha   90.00
_cell.angle_beta   90.00
_cell.angle_gamma   90.00
#
_symmetry.space_group_name_H-M   'P 1'
#
loop_
_entity.id
_entity.type
_entity.pdbx_description
1 polymer ?
#
loop_
_entity_poly.entity_id
_entity_poly.type
_entity_poly.pdbx_seq_one_letter_code
_entity_poly.pdbx_strand_id
1 'polypeptide(L)'
;RCSATGVQLVLKTHRHDDDDYSRLGAHVLTTEDVLDAGLTLYELIGLADAMLSDYSSVWVDFLATGRTVALHCPDLAEYERERGLNAPPLREVAGGLLLTSPDDAVELVADVAARRVFRSGELAATRSALGVTLPGPGGRTLADALLDELAALATERFGANAFFAPQRSARTSS
;
A
#
# COMPACT_ATOMS: atom_id res chain seq x y z
N ARG A 1 -24.71 -7.75 1.97
CA ARG A 1 -24.26 -7.61 0.56
C ARG A 1 -23.93 -6.15 0.33
N CYS A 2 -22.71 -5.82 -0.10
CA CYS A 2 -22.28 -4.43 -0.30
C CYS A 2 -23.20 -3.65 -1.26
N SER A 3 -23.81 -4.33 -2.24
CA SER A 3 -24.75 -3.70 -3.17
C SER A 3 -25.99 -3.08 -2.48
N ALA A 4 -26.41 -3.62 -1.34
CA ALA A 4 -27.55 -3.07 -0.58
C ALA A 4 -27.21 -1.78 0.18
N THR A 5 -25.92 -1.48 0.36
CA THR A 5 -25.41 -0.28 1.03
C THR A 5 -24.90 0.77 0.05
N GLY A 6 -25.09 0.56 -1.27
CA GLY A 6 -24.56 1.44 -2.31
C GLY A 6 -23.05 1.27 -2.56
N VAL A 7 -22.42 0.26 -1.95
CA VAL A 7 -20.99 -0.05 -2.12
C VAL A 7 -20.83 -1.13 -3.19
N GLN A 8 -19.98 -0.88 -4.17
CA GLN A 8 -19.59 -1.88 -5.16
C GLN A 8 -18.25 -2.49 -4.76
N LEU A 9 -18.17 -3.82 -4.81
CA LEU A 9 -16.93 -4.55 -4.59
C LEU A 9 -16.35 -4.91 -5.95
N VAL A 10 -15.13 -4.44 -6.21
CA VAL A 10 -14.36 -4.80 -7.41
C VAL A 10 -13.15 -5.61 -6.94
N LEU A 11 -13.02 -6.83 -7.44
CA LEU A 11 -11.92 -7.71 -7.11
C LEU A 11 -10.96 -7.77 -8.30
N LYS A 12 -9.71 -7.39 -8.06
CA LYS A 12 -8.64 -7.56 -9.05
C LYS A 12 -7.83 -8.80 -8.69
N THR A 13 -7.83 -9.79 -9.56
CA THR A 13 -7.12 -11.06 -9.34
C THR A 13 -5.74 -11.05 -10.00
N HIS A 14 -4.85 -11.93 -9.55
CA HIS A 14 -3.62 -12.20 -10.29
C HIS A 14 -3.88 -13.24 -11.40
N ARG A 15 -3.03 -13.24 -12.43
CA ARG A 15 -3.12 -14.12 -13.63
C ARG A 15 -3.19 -15.64 -13.34
N HIS A 16 -3.04 -16.05 -12.09
CA HIS A 16 -3.04 -17.45 -11.66
C HIS A 16 -4.15 -17.78 -10.65
N ASP A 17 -5.01 -16.82 -10.29
CA ASP A 17 -6.14 -17.09 -9.41
C ASP A 17 -7.32 -17.63 -10.24
N ASP A 18 -7.50 -18.95 -10.24
CA ASP A 18 -8.63 -19.66 -10.86
C ASP A 18 -9.90 -19.64 -9.98
N ASP A 19 -9.96 -18.77 -8.97
CA ASP A 19 -11.04 -18.74 -7.99
C ASP A 19 -12.33 -18.11 -8.56
N ASP A 20 -13.45 -18.82 -8.42
CA ASP A 20 -14.78 -18.33 -8.78
C ASP A 20 -15.36 -17.41 -7.69
N TYR A 21 -15.16 -16.10 -7.86
CA TYR A 21 -15.69 -15.09 -6.96
C TYR A 21 -17.11 -14.60 -7.32
N SER A 22 -17.77 -15.20 -8.31
CA SER A 22 -19.10 -14.78 -8.78
C SER A 22 -20.17 -14.78 -7.68
N ARG A 23 -20.01 -15.65 -6.67
CA ARG A 23 -20.91 -15.78 -5.52
C ARG A 23 -20.86 -14.59 -4.55
N LEU A 24 -19.80 -13.79 -4.59
CA LEU A 24 -19.63 -12.62 -3.72
C LEU A 24 -20.41 -11.40 -4.21
N GLY A 25 -20.95 -11.44 -5.44
CA GLY A 25 -21.54 -10.28 -6.10
C GLY A 25 -20.53 -9.17 -6.37
N ALA A 26 -19.25 -9.54 -6.49
CA ALA A 26 -18.15 -8.67 -6.86
C ALA A 26 -18.00 -8.61 -8.38
N HIS A 27 -17.56 -7.47 -8.88
CA HIS A 27 -17.05 -7.37 -10.25
C HIS A 27 -15.61 -7.83 -10.26
N VAL A 28 -15.31 -8.92 -10.97
CA VAL A 28 -13.95 -9.42 -11.11
C VAL A 28 -13.30 -8.77 -12.32
N LEU A 29 -12.11 -8.22 -12.14
CA LEU A 29 -11.28 -7.64 -13.21
C LEU A 29 -9.94 -8.39 -13.28
N THR A 30 -9.63 -8.89 -14.45
CA THR A 30 -8.30 -9.43 -14.76
C THR A 30 -7.32 -8.31 -15.10
N THR A 31 -6.02 -8.61 -15.14
CA THR A 31 -5.04 -7.63 -15.63
C THR A 31 -5.31 -7.26 -17.09
N GLU A 32 -5.74 -8.24 -17.90
CA GLU A 32 -6.08 -8.07 -19.31
C GLU A 32 -7.28 -7.13 -19.49
N ASP A 33 -8.35 -7.25 -18.67
CA ASP A 33 -9.51 -6.33 -18.74
C ASP A 33 -9.10 -4.87 -18.52
N VAL A 34 -8.18 -4.63 -17.58
CA VAL A 34 -7.69 -3.28 -17.26
C VAL A 34 -6.86 -2.70 -18.40
N LEU A 35 -6.00 -3.54 -18.99
CA LEU A 35 -5.16 -3.15 -20.14
C LEU A 35 -5.99 -2.93 -21.41
N ASP A 36 -6.98 -3.76 -21.67
CA ASP A 36 -7.89 -3.63 -22.82
C ASP A 36 -8.76 -2.36 -22.72
N ALA A 37 -9.07 -1.92 -21.49
CA ALA A 37 -9.68 -0.62 -21.23
C ALA A 37 -8.72 0.57 -21.40
N GLY A 38 -7.44 0.33 -21.70
CA GLY A 38 -6.41 1.36 -21.87
C GLY A 38 -5.92 1.98 -20.57
N LEU A 39 -6.13 1.31 -19.43
CA LEU A 39 -5.70 1.77 -18.12
C LEU A 39 -4.50 0.98 -17.61
N THR A 40 -3.70 1.64 -16.78
CA THR A 40 -2.75 0.98 -15.87
C THR A 40 -3.44 0.59 -14.57
N LEU A 41 -2.83 -0.33 -13.80
CA LEU A 41 -3.30 -0.66 -12.46
C LEU A 41 -3.40 0.58 -11.56
N TYR A 42 -2.42 1.49 -11.66
CA TYR A 42 -2.36 2.70 -10.84
C TYR A 42 -3.47 3.70 -11.18
N GLU A 43 -3.82 3.82 -12.45
CA GLU A 43 -4.97 4.62 -12.88
C GLU A 43 -6.28 4.01 -12.40
N LEU A 44 -6.42 2.69 -12.50
CA LEU A 44 -7.60 1.97 -11.98
C LEU A 44 -7.78 2.18 -10.47
N ILE A 45 -6.74 1.88 -9.67
CA ILE A 45 -6.86 2.04 -8.21
C ILE A 45 -7.08 3.51 -7.85
N GLY A 46 -6.56 4.46 -8.62
CA GLY A 46 -6.83 5.90 -8.45
C GLY A 46 -8.32 6.28 -8.53
N LEU A 47 -9.16 5.44 -9.14
CA LEU A 47 -10.62 5.62 -9.21
C LEU A 47 -11.36 5.05 -8.00
N ALA A 48 -10.70 4.26 -7.14
CA ALA A 48 -11.34 3.61 -6.01
C ALA A 48 -11.51 4.55 -4.80
N ASP A 49 -12.65 4.43 -4.10
CA ASP A 49 -12.91 5.12 -2.83
C ASP A 49 -12.21 4.45 -1.64
N ALA A 50 -11.90 3.16 -1.76
CA ALA A 50 -11.30 2.35 -0.70
C ALA A 50 -10.52 1.17 -1.30
N MET A 51 -9.50 0.72 -0.58
CA MET A 51 -8.71 -0.46 -0.93
C MET A 51 -8.75 -1.49 0.22
N LEU A 52 -9.09 -2.73 -0.12
CA LEU A 52 -8.85 -3.90 0.72
C LEU A 52 -7.73 -4.71 0.06
N SER A 53 -6.65 -4.95 0.79
CA SER A 53 -5.47 -5.65 0.28
C SER A 53 -4.99 -6.67 1.31
N ASP A 54 -4.11 -7.58 0.89
CA ASP A 54 -3.37 -8.51 1.72
C ASP A 54 -1.89 -8.06 1.79
N TYR A 55 -0.95 -8.89 1.31
CA TYR A 55 0.48 -8.62 1.23
C TYR A 55 0.92 -7.82 0.00
N SER A 56 0.01 -7.47 -0.92
CA SER A 56 0.37 -6.68 -2.12
C SER A 56 0.88 -5.28 -1.76
N SER A 57 2.09 -4.91 -2.22
CA SER A 57 2.68 -3.59 -1.94
C SER A 57 1.86 -2.40 -2.45
N VAL A 58 0.87 -2.63 -3.31
CA VAL A 58 -0.01 -1.59 -3.88
C VAL A 58 -0.76 -0.79 -2.80
N TRP A 59 -1.01 -1.37 -1.62
CA TRP A 59 -1.64 -0.64 -0.52
C TRP A 59 -0.80 0.55 -0.06
N VAL A 60 0.53 0.43 -0.11
CA VAL A 60 1.48 1.50 0.25
C VAL A 60 1.35 2.66 -0.72
N ASP A 61 1.28 2.38 -2.02
CA ASP A 61 1.08 3.41 -3.05
C ASP A 61 -0.28 4.10 -2.88
N PHE A 62 -1.33 3.33 -2.58
CA PHE A 62 -2.67 3.85 -2.41
C PHE A 62 -2.81 4.77 -1.18
N LEU A 63 -1.95 4.62 -0.16
CA LEU A 63 -1.91 5.54 0.99
C LEU A 63 -1.74 7.00 0.56
N ALA A 64 -1.07 7.28 -0.57
CA ALA A 64 -0.87 8.63 -1.07
C ALA A 64 -2.21 9.37 -1.29
N THR A 65 -3.27 8.64 -1.63
CA THR A 65 -4.62 9.20 -1.86
C THR A 65 -5.29 9.74 -0.59
N GLY A 66 -4.92 9.23 0.58
CA GLY A 66 -5.59 9.53 1.86
C GLY A 66 -6.99 8.92 2.01
N ARG A 67 -7.33 7.99 1.13
CA ARG A 67 -8.58 7.23 1.18
C ARG A 67 -8.42 5.98 2.05
N THR A 68 -9.54 5.32 2.31
CA THR A 68 -9.61 4.11 3.14
C THR A 68 -8.68 3.01 2.64
N VAL A 69 -7.86 2.48 3.55
CA VAL A 69 -7.09 1.24 3.36
C VAL A 69 -7.44 0.29 4.49
N ALA A 70 -7.73 -0.96 4.14
CA ALA A 70 -7.88 -2.07 5.08
C ALA A 70 -7.03 -3.25 4.61
N LEU A 71 -6.50 -4.01 5.57
CA LEU A 71 -5.61 -5.14 5.32
C LEU A 71 -6.22 -6.44 5.83
N HIS A 72 -6.31 -7.47 4.98
CA HIS A 72 -6.78 -8.79 5.37
C HIS A 72 -5.66 -9.81 5.23
N CYS A 73 -4.94 -10.05 6.33
CA CYS A 73 -3.80 -10.95 6.41
C CYS A 73 -4.04 -12.01 7.51
N PRO A 74 -4.93 -13.01 7.29
CA PRO A 74 -5.31 -13.98 8.31
C PRO A 74 -4.15 -14.88 8.75
N ASP A 75 -3.19 -15.10 7.86
CA ASP A 75 -1.99 -15.92 8.02
C ASP A 75 -0.74 -15.10 8.37
N LEU A 76 -0.90 -13.83 8.78
CA LEU A 76 0.22 -12.92 9.05
C LEU A 76 1.24 -13.55 9.99
N ALA A 77 0.81 -14.13 11.10
CA ALA A 77 1.73 -14.75 12.07
C ALA A 77 2.57 -15.90 11.49
N GLU A 78 2.07 -16.62 10.49
CA GLU A 78 2.82 -17.66 9.78
C GLU A 78 3.76 -17.04 8.74
N TYR A 79 3.24 -16.10 7.95
CA TYR A 79 4.00 -15.35 6.95
C TYR A 79 5.23 -14.63 7.55
N GLU A 80 5.09 -14.02 8.72
CA GLU A 80 6.16 -13.30 9.44
C GLU A 80 7.30 -14.25 9.89
N ARG A 81 7.02 -15.54 10.14
CA ARG A 81 8.04 -16.52 10.56
C ARG A 81 8.87 -17.07 9.40
N GLU A 82 8.29 -17.19 8.21
CA GLU A 82 8.90 -17.95 7.11
C GLU A 82 9.74 -17.09 6.15
N ARG A 83 9.27 -15.88 5.81
CA ARG A 83 9.93 -15.07 4.77
C ARG A 83 10.99 -14.10 5.27
N GLY A 84 11.05 -13.85 6.57
CA GLY A 84 11.66 -12.64 7.11
C GLY A 84 10.74 -11.45 6.84
N LEU A 85 10.54 -10.62 7.86
CA LEU A 85 9.64 -9.48 7.80
C LEU A 85 10.16 -8.44 6.80
N ASN A 86 9.24 -7.77 6.08
CA ASN A 86 9.52 -6.42 5.60
C ASN A 86 9.99 -5.60 6.79
N ALA A 87 11.01 -4.76 6.61
CA ALA A 87 11.46 -3.84 7.65
C ALA A 87 10.93 -2.43 7.32
N PRO A 88 10.09 -1.81 8.17
CA PRO A 88 9.53 -2.34 9.42
C PRO A 88 8.38 -3.36 9.18
N PRO A 89 8.12 -4.27 10.14
CA PRO A 89 7.07 -5.29 10.02
C PRO A 89 5.69 -4.71 9.72
N LEU A 90 4.90 -5.40 8.88
CA LEU A 90 3.55 -4.94 8.52
C LEU A 90 2.68 -4.72 9.75
N ARG A 91 2.78 -5.59 10.76
CA ARG A 91 2.05 -5.46 12.03
C ARG A 91 2.43 -4.21 12.80
N GLU A 92 3.69 -3.79 12.75
CA GLU A 92 4.18 -2.59 13.44
C GLU A 92 3.70 -1.32 12.73
N VAL A 93 3.75 -1.31 11.40
CA VAL A 93 3.47 -0.13 10.59
C VAL A 93 1.97 0.08 10.35
N ALA A 94 1.24 -1.01 10.13
CA ALA A 94 -0.14 -1.00 9.64
C ALA A 94 -1.06 -1.91 10.48
N GLY A 95 -0.67 -2.24 11.71
CA GLY A 95 -1.48 -3.08 12.61
C GLY A 95 -2.89 -2.55 12.83
N GLY A 96 -3.06 -1.23 12.92
CA GLY A 96 -4.36 -0.59 13.04
C GLY A 96 -5.27 -0.73 11.81
N LEU A 97 -4.72 -1.07 10.64
CA LEU A 97 -5.48 -1.28 9.41
C LEU A 97 -5.91 -2.74 9.19
N LEU A 98 -5.44 -3.67 10.03
CA LEU A 98 -5.76 -5.09 9.92
C LEU A 98 -7.22 -5.38 10.28
N LEU A 99 -7.89 -6.16 9.43
CA LEU A 99 -9.16 -6.81 9.71
C LEU A 99 -8.89 -8.12 10.44
N THR A 100 -9.22 -8.14 11.73
CA THR A 100 -8.98 -9.24 12.67
C THR A 100 -10.27 -9.99 13.03
N SER A 101 -11.42 -9.41 12.72
CA SER A 101 -12.75 -9.98 12.97
C SER A 101 -13.73 -9.70 11.82
N PRO A 102 -14.83 -10.47 11.71
CA PRO A 102 -15.90 -10.14 10.78
C PRO A 102 -16.53 -8.76 11.01
N ASP A 103 -16.54 -8.27 12.26
CA ASP A 103 -17.10 -6.96 12.60
C ASP A 103 -16.28 -5.82 12.00
N ASP A 104 -14.96 -5.99 11.86
CA ASP A 104 -14.09 -5.01 11.20
C ASP A 104 -14.47 -4.81 9.73
N ALA A 105 -14.90 -5.88 9.04
CA ALA A 105 -15.38 -5.79 7.67
C ALA A 105 -16.74 -5.07 7.58
N VAL A 106 -17.60 -5.23 8.59
CA VAL A 106 -18.88 -4.51 8.67
C VAL A 106 -18.64 -3.02 8.92
N GLU A 107 -17.73 -2.68 9.83
CA GLU A 107 -17.29 -1.30 10.09
C GLU A 107 -16.73 -0.65 8.82
N LEU A 108 -15.82 -1.35 8.13
CA LEU A 108 -15.24 -0.90 6.85
C LEU A 108 -16.31 -0.55 5.83
N VAL A 109 -17.26 -1.47 5.58
CA VAL A 109 -18.33 -1.25 4.59
C VAL A 109 -19.24 -0.09 5.03
N ALA A 110 -19.53 0.04 6.32
CA ALA A 110 -20.36 1.12 6.85
C ALA A 110 -19.70 2.50 6.68
N ASP A 111 -18.39 2.60 6.93
CA ASP A 111 -17.64 3.85 6.73
C ASP A 111 -17.54 4.23 5.26
N VAL A 112 -17.21 3.27 4.38
CA VAL A 112 -17.17 3.52 2.93
C VAL A 112 -18.54 3.94 2.39
N ALA A 113 -19.61 3.26 2.80
CA ALA A 113 -20.99 3.63 2.42
C ALA A 113 -21.36 5.06 2.87
N ALA A 114 -20.85 5.48 4.02
CA ALA A 114 -21.06 6.82 4.56
C ALA A 114 -20.02 7.86 4.08
N ARG A 115 -19.13 7.49 3.14
CA ARG A 115 -18.01 8.31 2.66
C ARG A 115 -17.09 8.82 3.77
N ARG A 116 -16.87 7.98 4.78
CA ARG A 116 -15.88 8.20 5.83
C ARG A 116 -14.64 7.36 5.57
N VAL A 117 -13.53 7.81 6.14
CA VAL A 117 -12.27 7.06 6.13
C VAL A 117 -12.30 6.08 7.29
N PHE A 118 -12.26 4.79 6.98
CA PHE A 118 -12.15 3.72 7.97
C PHE A 118 -10.88 3.89 8.79
N ARG A 119 -11.01 3.84 10.13
CA ARG A 119 -9.90 3.98 11.09
C ARG A 119 -8.94 5.12 10.74
N SER A 120 -9.49 6.30 10.45
CA SER A 120 -8.72 7.46 9.95
C SER A 120 -7.48 7.84 10.79
N GLY A 121 -7.54 7.63 12.11
CA GLY A 121 -6.39 7.83 12.99
C GLY A 121 -5.24 6.86 12.72
N GLU A 122 -5.55 5.57 12.58
CA GLU A 122 -4.58 4.53 12.22
C GLU A 122 -4.04 4.77 10.81
N LEU A 123 -4.89 5.17 9.86
CA LEU A 123 -4.44 5.54 8.52
C LEU A 123 -3.41 6.68 8.56
N ALA A 124 -3.68 7.74 9.35
CA ALA A 124 -2.76 8.85 9.51
C ALA A 124 -1.44 8.42 10.17
N ALA A 125 -1.51 7.55 11.19
CA ALA A 125 -0.34 7.01 11.86
C ALA A 125 0.52 6.17 10.90
N THR A 126 -0.09 5.26 10.14
CA THR A 126 0.59 4.44 9.13
C THR A 126 1.24 5.29 8.04
N ARG A 127 0.53 6.31 7.53
CA ARG A 127 1.11 7.25 6.55
C ARG A 127 2.33 7.98 7.10
N SER A 128 2.26 8.41 8.35
CA SER A 128 3.37 9.08 9.02
C SER A 128 4.55 8.13 9.22
N ALA A 129 4.30 6.89 9.65
CA ALA A 129 5.33 5.88 9.87
C ALA A 129 6.06 5.52 8.56
N LEU A 130 5.35 5.50 7.43
CA LEU A 130 5.92 5.22 6.10
C LEU A 130 6.44 6.44 5.36
N GLY A 131 6.38 7.64 5.94
CA GLY A 131 6.81 8.87 5.27
C GLY A 131 5.96 9.24 4.04
N VAL A 132 4.73 8.72 3.91
CA VAL A 132 3.77 9.01 2.82
C VAL A 132 3.05 10.35 3.04
N THR A 133 3.61 11.22 3.87
CA THR A 133 3.13 12.56 4.14
C THR A 133 3.93 13.54 3.30
N LEU A 134 3.26 14.40 2.53
CA LEU A 134 3.94 15.45 1.77
C LEU A 134 4.63 16.42 2.75
N PRO A 135 5.93 16.73 2.60
CA PRO A 135 6.59 17.71 3.43
C PRO A 135 5.96 19.08 3.20
N GLY A 136 5.83 19.84 4.29
CA GLY A 136 5.39 21.23 4.22
C GLY A 136 6.34 22.09 3.38
N PRO A 137 5.86 23.23 2.83
CA PRO A 137 6.70 24.14 2.06
C PRO A 137 7.88 24.64 2.91
N GLY A 138 9.11 24.52 2.39
CA GLY A 138 10.34 25.02 3.01
C GLY A 138 11.16 24.00 3.81
N GLY A 139 10.78 22.71 3.83
CA GLY A 139 11.57 21.62 4.43
C GLY A 139 12.57 20.95 3.46
N ARG A 140 13.29 19.91 3.94
CA ARG A 140 14.05 19.00 3.06
C ARG A 140 13.14 18.47 1.95
N THR A 141 13.68 18.29 0.75
CA THR A 141 12.87 17.74 -0.35
C THR A 141 12.60 16.24 -0.11
N LEU A 142 11.51 15.71 -0.68
CA LEU A 142 11.27 14.25 -0.70
C LEU A 142 12.41 13.50 -1.40
N ALA A 143 13.09 14.14 -2.35
CA ALA A 143 14.25 13.57 -3.00
C ALA A 143 15.41 13.40 -2.01
N ASP A 144 15.68 14.38 -1.15
CA ASP A 144 16.72 14.27 -0.13
C ASP A 144 16.42 13.14 0.87
N ALA A 145 15.16 13.02 1.30
CA ALA A 145 14.73 11.95 2.21
C ALA A 145 14.85 10.56 1.57
N LEU A 146 14.46 10.42 0.30
CA LEU A 146 14.62 9.17 -0.46
C LEU A 146 16.09 8.76 -0.58
N LEU A 147 16.97 9.71 -0.89
CA LEU A 147 18.40 9.44 -1.07
C LEU A 147 19.06 9.01 0.25
N ASP A 148 18.70 9.66 1.37
CA ASP A 148 19.18 9.30 2.71
C ASP A 148 18.72 7.89 3.11
N GLU A 149 17.43 7.58 2.95
CA GLU A 149 16.86 6.29 3.32
C GLU A 149 17.51 5.17 2.50
N LEU A 150 17.65 5.36 1.20
CA LEU A 150 18.32 4.39 0.32
C LEU A 150 19.79 4.20 0.70
N ALA A 151 20.50 5.27 1.11
CA ALA A 151 21.87 5.19 1.59
C ALA A 151 21.99 4.43 2.93
N ALA A 152 21.06 4.66 3.86
CA ALA A 152 20.99 3.97 5.14
C ALA A 152 20.73 2.46 4.95
N LEU A 153 19.69 2.11 4.19
CA LEU A 153 19.36 0.72 3.87
C LEU A 153 20.49 0.01 3.10
N ALA A 154 21.15 0.69 2.16
CA ALA A 154 22.29 0.12 1.46
C ALA A 154 23.47 -0.15 2.40
N THR A 155 23.73 0.75 3.36
CA THR A 155 24.78 0.58 4.36
C THR A 155 24.48 -0.57 5.30
N GLU A 156 23.24 -0.67 5.80
CA GLU A 156 22.81 -1.77 6.68
C GLU A 156 22.90 -3.13 5.96
N ARG A 157 22.46 -3.19 4.70
CA ARG A 157 22.37 -4.44 3.95
C ARG A 157 23.70 -4.89 3.32
N PHE A 158 24.54 -3.94 2.90
CA PHE A 158 25.74 -4.23 2.10
C PHE A 158 27.05 -3.71 2.74
N GLY A 159 26.99 -3.08 3.90
CA GLY A 159 28.16 -2.54 4.62
C GLY A 159 28.80 -1.31 3.99
N ALA A 160 28.22 -0.78 2.91
CA ALA A 160 28.67 0.44 2.24
C ALA A 160 27.52 1.08 1.43
N ASN A 161 27.57 2.40 1.28
CA ASN A 161 26.71 3.12 0.35
C ASN A 161 27.20 2.89 -1.10
N ALA A 162 26.82 1.74 -1.68
CA ALA A 162 27.28 1.33 -3.00
C ALA A 162 26.60 2.09 -4.17
N PHE A 163 25.46 2.74 -3.93
CA PHE A 163 24.66 3.39 -4.97
C PHE A 163 25.04 4.86 -5.21
N PHE A 164 25.56 5.54 -4.18
CA PHE A 164 25.91 6.96 -4.23
C PHE A 164 27.40 7.16 -3.92
N ALA A 165 28.28 6.53 -4.69
CA ALA A 165 29.67 6.97 -4.70
C ALA A 165 29.69 8.47 -5.10
N PRO A 166 30.38 9.35 -4.36
CA PRO A 166 30.50 10.73 -4.78
C PRO A 166 31.09 10.72 -6.19
N GLN A 167 30.44 11.41 -7.13
CA GLN A 167 31.06 11.77 -8.40
C GLN A 167 32.39 12.41 -8.04
N ARG A 168 33.49 11.67 -8.20
CA ARG A 168 34.83 12.24 -8.15
C ARG A 168 34.81 13.29 -9.25
N SER A 169 34.71 14.56 -8.86
CA SER A 169 35.01 15.68 -9.74
C SER A 169 36.34 15.34 -10.42
N ALA A 170 36.25 15.08 -11.72
CA ALA A 170 37.38 14.68 -12.50
C ALA A 170 38.34 15.87 -12.57
N ARG A 171 39.60 15.56 -12.22
CA ARG A 171 40.81 16.27 -12.63
C ARG A 171 41.07 17.62 -11.96
N THR A 172 42.03 17.55 -11.04
CA THR A 172 43.20 18.45 -11.11
C THR A 172 43.66 18.59 -12.56
N SER A 173 43.74 19.83 -13.04
CA SER A 173 44.60 20.21 -14.16
C SER A 173 45.00 21.67 -14.01
N SER A 174 46.30 21.84 -13.70
CA SER A 174 47.14 23.05 -13.72
C SER A 174 46.88 24.14 -12.69
#